data_AF-A0A8J4DTV4-F1
#
_entry.id   AF-A0A8J4DTV4-F1
#
_cell.length_a   1.000
_cell.length_b   1.000
_cell.length_c   1.000
_cell.angle_alpha   90.00
_cell.angle_beta   90.00
_cell.angle_gamma   90.00
#
_symmetry.space_group_name_H-M   'P 1'
#
loop_
_entity.id
_entity.type
_entity.pdbx_description
1 polymer ?
#
loop_
_entity_poly.entity_id
_entity_poly.type
_entity_poly.pdbx_seq_one_letter_code
_entity_poly.pdbx_strand_id
1 'polypeptide(L)'
;MGYDIRSETPRERSDRHRESGYPSYPPGGADRYPPAAQRSAEPSEPHEQTRLVQLRNAALMRMREMSSRHGMHAFDERRGTDALGPHAIAFLYQDYERKPGMATHEVVRAATRLFRDSDEVRDLPQLLYTLAGIAQQYAQRGPFDPRRTMVHRSDDMTTQARYLGVAVSTLDTPAGHWASVQERARNALEIAGRSYLHLSDGSRIVLDRGGPFGVVGITQSSAALEAGGLAYGNWQPLHLRPGDPEEPVWAALESLHLHVLHGVSQPPRGGRSRYS
;
A
#
# COMPACT_ATOMS: atom_id res chain seq x y z
N MET A 1 -11.50 60.12 40.97
CA MET A 1 -11.48 58.70 41.40
C MET A 1 -10.05 58.22 41.17
N GLY A 2 -9.12 58.17 42.11
CA GLY A 2 -9.21 57.86 43.54
C GLY A 2 -8.44 56.56 43.78
N TYR A 3 -7.25 56.68 44.37
CA TYR A 3 -6.30 55.68 44.91
C TYR A 3 -6.93 54.36 45.42
N ASP A 4 -6.26 53.21 45.54
CA ASP A 4 -5.02 53.02 46.32
C ASP A 4 -4.44 51.59 46.15
N ILE A 5 -3.14 51.51 46.43
CA ILE A 5 -2.27 50.33 46.57
C ILE A 5 -2.41 49.78 48.00
N ARG A 6 -2.06 48.48 48.19
CA ARG A 6 -1.48 47.80 49.40
C ARG A 6 -2.20 46.47 49.65
N SER A 7 -1.65 45.39 50.19
CA SER A 7 -0.30 44.94 50.58
C SER A 7 -0.51 43.55 51.20
N GLU A 8 0.57 42.77 51.30
CA GLU A 8 0.86 41.79 52.38
C GLU A 8 0.18 40.39 52.39
N THR A 9 0.97 39.41 51.93
CA THR A 9 1.24 38.09 52.56
C THR A 9 1.74 38.22 54.02
N PRO A 10 2.07 37.16 54.82
CA PRO A 10 1.73 35.71 54.82
C PRO A 10 1.27 35.20 56.22
N ARG A 11 0.75 33.96 56.36
CA ARG A 11 0.90 33.18 57.61
C ARG A 11 1.04 31.68 57.38
N GLU A 12 2.04 31.14 58.06
CA GLU A 12 2.50 29.75 58.14
C GLU A 12 1.61 28.84 59.02
N ARG A 13 1.95 27.54 58.94
CA ARG A 13 1.77 26.45 59.93
C ARG A 13 0.36 25.88 60.12
N SER A 14 0.22 24.59 59.82
CA SER A 14 0.39 23.58 60.88
C SER A 14 0.39 22.17 60.31
N ASP A 15 1.41 21.44 60.72
CA ASP A 15 1.54 20.00 60.82
C ASP A 15 0.22 19.26 61.09
N ARG A 16 -0.02 18.19 60.33
CA ARG A 16 -0.49 16.92 60.89
C ARG A 16 0.16 15.75 60.17
N HIS A 17 1.18 15.21 60.84
CA HIS A 17 1.57 13.82 60.78
C HIS A 17 0.35 12.89 60.91
N ARG A 18 0.27 11.89 60.04
CA ARG A 18 -0.39 10.63 60.36
C ARG A 18 0.49 9.49 59.87
N GLU A 19 1.21 8.90 60.82
CA GLU A 19 1.89 7.62 60.69
C GLU A 19 0.85 6.51 60.46
N SER A 20 1.17 5.59 59.54
CA SER A 20 0.64 4.23 59.56
C SER A 20 1.67 3.33 58.89
N GLY A 21 2.09 2.32 59.64
CA GLY A 21 3.32 1.56 59.42
C GLY A 21 3.30 0.63 58.23
N TYR A 22 4.45 0.55 57.57
CA TYR A 22 4.83 -0.59 56.75
C TYR A 22 5.98 -1.33 57.43
N PRO A 23 5.93 -2.67 57.52
CA PRO A 23 6.98 -3.46 58.13
C PRO A 23 8.26 -3.39 57.28
N SER A 24 9.36 -3.08 57.96
CA SER A 24 10.72 -3.11 57.43
C SER A 24 11.14 -4.55 57.13
N TYR A 25 11.37 -4.87 55.86
CA TYR A 25 12.06 -6.10 55.47
C TYR A 25 13.60 -5.88 55.53
N PRO A 26 14.38 -6.89 55.96
CA PRO A 26 15.83 -6.78 56.06
C PRO A 26 16.50 -6.84 54.67
N PRO A 27 17.68 -6.24 54.50
CA PRO A 27 18.43 -6.31 53.24
C PRO A 27 19.17 -7.65 53.15
N GLY A 28 18.60 -8.62 52.45
CA GLY A 28 19.22 -9.90 52.11
C GLY A 28 19.44 -10.02 50.61
N GLY A 29 20.67 -10.28 50.20
CA GLY A 29 21.10 -10.28 48.80
C GLY A 29 20.73 -11.54 48.00
N ALA A 30 21.16 -11.47 46.73
CA ALA A 30 21.16 -12.50 45.68
C ALA A 30 19.79 -12.93 45.15
N ASP A 31 19.43 -12.43 43.96
CA ASP A 31 19.72 -13.23 42.77
C ASP A 31 19.63 -12.39 41.49
N ARG A 32 20.68 -12.53 40.68
CA ARG A 32 20.74 -12.03 39.30
C ARG A 32 19.70 -12.80 38.49
N TYR A 33 18.51 -12.24 38.33
CA TYR A 33 17.66 -12.63 37.22
C TYR A 33 18.41 -12.28 35.93
N PRO A 34 18.73 -13.25 35.04
CA PRO A 34 19.16 -12.88 33.71
C PRO A 34 18.04 -12.05 33.07
N PRO A 35 18.35 -10.99 32.31
CA PRO A 35 17.32 -10.25 31.60
C PRO A 35 16.58 -11.26 30.75
N ALA A 36 15.27 -11.39 30.98
CA ALA A 36 14.41 -12.24 30.19
C ALA A 36 14.70 -11.88 28.73
N ALA A 37 15.32 -12.81 28.01
CA ALA A 37 15.48 -12.70 26.58
C ALA A 37 14.08 -12.35 26.06
N GLN A 38 13.95 -11.17 25.46
CA GLN A 38 12.77 -10.76 24.73
C GLN A 38 12.64 -11.76 23.58
N ARG A 39 12.03 -12.92 23.88
CA ARG A 39 11.51 -13.82 22.86
C ARG A 39 10.51 -12.94 22.13
N SER A 40 10.85 -12.58 20.90
CA SER A 40 9.91 -12.02 19.95
C SER A 40 8.70 -12.95 20.00
N ALA A 41 7.64 -12.53 20.69
CA ALA A 41 6.42 -13.29 20.75
C ALA A 41 5.96 -13.40 19.31
N GLU A 42 5.96 -14.63 18.77
CA GLU A 42 5.35 -14.86 17.47
C GLU A 42 3.93 -14.32 17.56
N PRO A 43 3.51 -13.44 16.62
CA PRO A 43 2.18 -12.91 16.64
C PRO A 43 1.19 -14.07 16.65
N SER A 44 0.23 -14.05 17.58
CA SER A 44 -0.84 -15.04 17.57
C SER A 44 -1.60 -14.93 16.24
N GLU A 45 -2.03 -16.07 15.69
CA GLU A 45 -2.80 -16.20 14.44
C GLU A 45 -3.90 -15.11 14.25
N PRO A 46 -4.70 -14.73 15.29
CA PRO A 46 -5.69 -13.65 15.14
C PRO A 46 -5.10 -12.26 14.87
N HIS A 47 -3.91 -11.97 15.40
CA HIS A 47 -3.22 -10.70 15.16
C HIS A 47 -2.64 -10.64 13.75
N GLU A 48 -2.07 -11.75 13.27
CA GLU A 48 -1.54 -11.83 11.91
C GLU A 48 -2.64 -11.67 10.86
N GLN A 49 -3.78 -12.36 11.03
CA GLN A 49 -4.93 -12.21 10.13
C GLN A 49 -5.45 -10.77 10.10
N THR A 50 -5.55 -10.12 11.27
CA THR A 50 -5.98 -8.72 11.36
C THR A 50 -5.02 -7.79 10.62
N ARG A 51 -3.72 -8.01 10.77
CA ARG A 51 -2.68 -7.24 10.07
C ARG A 51 -2.74 -7.43 8.55
N LEU A 52 -2.94 -8.65 8.06
CA LEU A 52 -3.10 -8.92 6.62
C LEU A 52 -4.32 -8.19 6.04
N VAL A 53 -5.45 -8.20 6.75
CA VAL A 53 -6.64 -7.44 6.35
C VAL A 53 -6.35 -5.93 6.31
N GLN A 54 -5.64 -5.40 7.30
CA GLN A 54 -5.23 -3.98 7.29
C GLN A 54 -4.34 -3.64 6.09
N LEU A 55 -3.38 -4.50 5.74
CA LEU A 55 -2.52 -4.31 4.58
C LEU A 55 -3.29 -4.35 3.25
N ARG A 56 -4.21 -5.30 3.08
CA ARG A 56 -5.10 -5.36 1.91
C ARG A 56 -5.93 -4.08 1.77
N ASN A 57 -6.50 -3.60 2.87
CA ASN A 57 -7.29 -2.37 2.89
C ASN A 57 -6.43 -1.13 2.59
N ALA A 58 -5.20 -1.07 3.12
CA ALA A 58 -4.26 0.01 2.80
C ALA A 58 -3.84 -0.01 1.31
N ALA A 59 -3.60 -1.18 0.73
CA ALA A 59 -3.30 -1.35 -0.69
C ALA A 59 -4.48 -0.91 -1.56
N LEU A 60 -5.70 -1.28 -1.18
CA LEU A 60 -6.93 -0.84 -1.84
C LEU A 60 -7.11 0.68 -1.80
N MET A 61 -6.91 1.31 -0.65
CA MET A 61 -6.99 2.76 -0.52
C MET A 61 -5.95 3.46 -1.40
N ARG A 62 -4.73 2.92 -1.45
CA ARG A 62 -3.68 3.44 -2.33
C ARG A 62 -4.06 3.33 -3.80
N MET A 63 -4.68 2.22 -4.20
CA MET A 63 -5.13 2.03 -5.57
C MET A 63 -6.34 2.89 -5.94
N ARG A 64 -7.25 3.18 -5.01
CA ARG A 64 -8.32 4.17 -5.22
C ARG A 64 -7.75 5.54 -5.56
N GLU A 65 -6.78 5.99 -4.75
CA GLU A 65 -6.11 7.27 -4.96
C GLU A 65 -5.38 7.32 -6.31
N MET A 66 -4.62 6.26 -6.64
CA MET A 66 -3.92 6.15 -7.92
C MET A 66 -4.90 6.14 -9.10
N SER A 67 -5.97 5.34 -9.03
CA SER A 67 -6.95 5.24 -10.11
C SER A 67 -7.68 6.55 -10.37
N SER A 68 -8.02 7.29 -9.30
CA SER A 68 -8.60 8.62 -9.43
C SER A 68 -7.63 9.59 -10.10
N ARG A 69 -6.37 9.65 -9.65
CA ARG A 69 -5.36 10.52 -10.26
C ARG A 69 -5.08 10.16 -11.71
N HIS A 70 -5.03 8.86 -12.02
CA HIS A 70 -4.86 8.37 -13.38
C HIS A 70 -5.98 8.90 -14.29
N GLY A 71 -7.25 8.77 -13.90
CA GLY A 71 -8.38 9.30 -14.66
C GLY A 71 -8.34 10.82 -14.82
N MET A 72 -7.95 11.55 -13.77
CA MET A 72 -7.80 13.01 -13.84
C MET A 72 -6.72 13.43 -14.83
N HIS A 73 -5.51 12.88 -14.70
CA HIS A 73 -4.41 13.20 -15.61
C HIS A 73 -4.69 12.77 -17.05
N ALA A 74 -5.30 11.59 -17.24
CA ALA A 74 -5.66 11.12 -18.56
C ALA A 74 -6.70 12.04 -19.22
N PHE A 75 -7.66 12.56 -18.46
CA PHE A 75 -8.60 13.55 -18.96
C PHE A 75 -7.90 14.86 -19.35
N ASP A 76 -7.05 15.40 -18.48
CA ASP A 76 -6.40 16.69 -18.69
C ASP A 76 -5.52 16.67 -19.94
N GLU A 77 -4.72 15.61 -20.13
CA GLU A 77 -3.76 15.48 -21.24
C GLU A 77 -4.38 14.91 -22.53
N ARG A 78 -5.67 14.58 -22.55
CA ARG A 78 -6.32 13.77 -23.60
C ARG A 78 -6.29 14.33 -25.02
N ARG A 79 -5.95 15.61 -25.20
CA ARG A 79 -5.92 16.27 -26.52
C ARG A 79 -4.50 16.64 -26.96
N GLY A 80 -3.51 16.36 -26.14
CA GLY A 80 -2.11 16.72 -26.39
C GLY A 80 -1.30 15.58 -27.01
N THR A 81 -0.06 15.89 -27.40
CA THR A 81 0.95 14.90 -27.82
C THR A 81 1.39 13.98 -26.68
N ASP A 82 1.13 14.38 -25.45
CA ASP A 82 1.43 13.63 -24.22
C ASP A 82 0.20 12.91 -23.66
N ALA A 83 -0.83 12.67 -24.50
CA ALA A 83 -2.02 11.93 -24.10
C ALA A 83 -1.64 10.60 -23.44
N LEU A 84 -2.28 10.34 -22.30
CA LEU A 84 -2.07 9.10 -21.56
C LEU A 84 -2.91 7.98 -22.16
N GLY A 85 -2.31 6.78 -22.20
CA GLY A 85 -2.98 5.56 -22.57
C GLY A 85 -3.99 5.10 -21.51
N PRO A 86 -4.73 4.02 -21.80
CA PRO A 86 -5.79 3.54 -20.93
C PRO A 86 -5.29 2.91 -19.62
N HIS A 87 -4.01 2.55 -19.54
CA HIS A 87 -3.49 1.73 -18.44
C HIS A 87 -2.40 2.46 -17.66
N ALA A 88 -2.32 2.13 -16.37
CA ALA A 88 -1.27 2.55 -15.45
C ALA A 88 -0.95 1.41 -14.49
N ILE A 89 0.30 1.30 -14.05
CA ILE A 89 0.77 0.21 -13.18
C ILE A 89 1.39 0.78 -11.92
N ALA A 90 1.19 0.08 -10.80
CA ALA A 90 1.84 0.33 -9.53
C ALA A 90 2.49 -0.96 -9.00
N PHE A 91 3.75 -0.88 -8.61
CA PHE A 91 4.35 -1.84 -7.70
C PHE A 91 4.16 -1.31 -6.28
N LEU A 92 3.48 -2.09 -5.45
CA LEU A 92 3.11 -1.73 -4.09
C LEU A 92 4.18 -2.23 -3.12
N TYR A 93 4.46 -1.41 -2.12
CA TYR A 93 5.42 -1.70 -1.06
C TYR A 93 4.78 -1.47 0.29
N GLN A 94 4.95 -2.43 1.18
CA GLN A 94 4.72 -2.24 2.59
C GLN A 94 5.92 -1.48 3.16
N ASP A 95 5.65 -0.40 3.88
CA ASP A 95 6.66 0.41 4.55
C ASP A 95 6.14 0.86 5.93
N TYR A 96 6.98 1.61 6.65
CA TYR A 96 6.65 2.15 7.96
C TYR A 96 6.82 3.66 7.97
N GLU A 97 5.86 4.36 8.56
CA GLU A 97 5.93 5.80 8.76
C GLU A 97 5.98 6.15 10.24
N ARG A 98 6.94 6.99 10.61
CA ARG A 98 7.07 7.54 11.96
C ARG A 98 6.86 9.05 11.92
N LYS A 99 5.72 9.50 12.45
CA LYS A 99 5.44 10.92 12.66
C LYS A 99 5.92 11.33 14.07
N PRO A 100 6.49 12.53 14.27
CA PRO A 100 6.87 13.02 15.59
C PRO A 100 5.70 12.94 16.57
N GLY A 101 5.92 12.37 17.75
CA GLY A 101 4.89 12.20 18.78
C GLY A 101 3.87 11.09 18.52
N MET A 102 4.00 10.31 17.45
CA MET A 102 3.10 9.19 17.13
C MET A 102 3.85 7.85 17.10
N ALA A 103 3.10 6.77 17.34
CA ALA A 103 3.59 5.42 17.12
C ALA A 103 3.92 5.19 15.64
N THR A 104 4.89 4.33 15.37
CA THR A 104 5.18 3.88 14.01
C THR A 104 4.01 3.07 13.51
N HIS A 105 3.52 3.36 12.31
CA HIS A 105 2.42 2.62 11.69
C HIS A 105 2.81 2.14 10.30
N GLU A 106 2.22 1.01 9.91
CA GLU A 106 2.39 0.43 8.58
C GLU A 106 1.65 1.28 7.54
N VAL A 107 2.31 1.50 6.42
CA VAL A 107 1.78 2.25 5.27
C VAL A 107 2.04 1.49 3.98
N VAL A 108 1.20 1.72 2.97
CA VAL A 108 1.44 1.21 1.62
C VAL A 108 1.92 2.36 0.73
N ARG A 109 3.10 2.17 0.15
CA ARG A 109 3.74 3.07 -0.81
C ARG A 109 3.65 2.46 -2.21
N ALA A 110 3.77 3.28 -3.25
CA ALA A 110 3.68 2.85 -4.64
C ALA A 110 4.84 3.38 -5.48
N ALA A 111 5.25 2.56 -6.44
CA ALA A 111 6.12 2.93 -7.53
C ALA A 111 5.34 2.77 -8.84
N THR A 112 5.09 3.86 -9.54
CA THR A 112 4.08 3.94 -10.59
C THR A 112 4.67 4.23 -11.97
N ARG A 113 4.04 3.62 -12.98
CA ARG A 113 4.27 3.90 -14.39
C ARG A 113 2.96 4.27 -15.05
N LEU A 114 2.94 5.46 -15.64
CA LEU A 114 1.92 5.88 -16.59
C LEU A 114 2.44 5.63 -17.99
N PHE A 115 1.55 5.25 -18.90
CA PHE A 115 1.87 4.98 -20.29
C PHE A 115 1.30 6.09 -21.16
N ARG A 116 2.06 6.54 -22.15
CA ARG A 116 1.52 7.40 -23.21
C ARG A 116 0.65 6.58 -24.15
N ASP A 117 -0.37 7.18 -24.75
CA ASP A 117 -1.24 6.48 -25.68
C ASP A 117 -0.44 6.02 -26.91
N SER A 118 -0.48 4.73 -27.17
CA SER A 118 0.13 4.08 -28.32
C SER A 118 -0.53 2.71 -28.52
N ASP A 119 -0.42 2.14 -29.72
CA ASP A 119 -1.01 0.82 -29.99
C ASP A 119 -0.42 -0.29 -29.10
N GLU A 120 0.82 -0.14 -28.65
CA GLU A 120 1.50 -1.10 -27.76
C GLU A 120 0.89 -1.18 -26.36
N VAL A 121 0.15 -0.15 -25.93
CA VAL A 121 -0.38 -0.05 -24.56
C VAL A 121 -1.91 -0.11 -24.51
N ARG A 122 -2.58 -0.38 -25.64
CA ARG A 122 -4.04 -0.47 -25.69
C ARG A 122 -4.55 -1.79 -25.11
N ASP A 123 -3.89 -2.90 -25.43
CA ASP A 123 -4.29 -4.21 -24.92
C ASP A 123 -3.65 -4.50 -23.56
N LEU A 124 -4.47 -4.55 -22.50
CA LEU A 124 -3.97 -4.73 -21.14
C LEU A 124 -3.25 -6.07 -20.91
N PRO A 125 -3.82 -7.23 -21.30
CA PRO A 125 -3.12 -8.52 -21.19
C PRO A 125 -1.75 -8.50 -21.90
N GLN A 126 -1.67 -8.01 -23.13
CA GLN A 126 -0.41 -7.95 -23.87
C GLN A 126 0.61 -6.98 -23.23
N LEU A 127 0.15 -5.84 -22.71
CA LEU A 127 0.99 -4.91 -21.97
C LEU A 127 1.60 -5.58 -20.73
N LEU A 128 0.77 -6.26 -19.93
CA LEU A 128 1.22 -6.97 -18.74
C LEU A 128 2.17 -8.12 -19.06
N TYR A 129 1.89 -8.88 -20.12
CA TYR A 129 2.77 -9.94 -20.62
C TYR A 129 4.15 -9.39 -21.01
N THR A 130 4.17 -8.26 -21.72
CA THR A 130 5.42 -7.59 -22.11
C THR A 130 6.23 -7.15 -20.88
N LEU A 131 5.57 -6.57 -19.88
CA LEU A 131 6.22 -6.16 -18.64
C LEU A 131 6.71 -7.35 -17.81
N ALA A 132 5.98 -8.47 -17.81
CA ALA A 132 6.41 -9.71 -17.18
C ALA A 132 7.71 -10.22 -17.82
N GLY A 133 7.80 -10.18 -19.15
CA GLY A 133 9.03 -10.51 -19.88
C GLY A 133 10.21 -9.61 -19.51
N ILE A 134 9.97 -8.31 -19.36
CA ILE A 134 10.99 -7.35 -18.89
C ILE A 134 11.43 -7.68 -17.46
N ALA A 135 10.49 -7.92 -16.55
CA ALA A 135 10.78 -8.29 -15.17
C ALA A 135 11.59 -9.60 -15.09
N GLN A 136 11.23 -10.59 -15.91
CA GLN A 136 11.94 -11.86 -16.03
C GLN A 136 13.40 -11.63 -16.46
N GLN A 137 13.64 -10.81 -17.49
CA GLN A 137 14.99 -10.50 -17.96
C GLN A 137 15.84 -9.83 -16.88
N TYR A 138 15.27 -8.90 -16.12
CA TYR A 138 15.97 -8.28 -14.98
C TYR A 138 16.28 -9.29 -13.89
N ALA A 139 15.30 -10.10 -13.48
CA ALA A 139 15.48 -11.11 -12.44
C ALA A 139 16.53 -12.17 -12.82
N GLN A 140 16.67 -12.53 -14.09
CA GLN A 140 17.72 -13.46 -14.54
C GLN A 140 19.14 -12.86 -14.42
N ARG A 141 19.28 -11.54 -14.48
CA ARG A 141 20.57 -10.83 -14.35
C ARG A 141 21.03 -10.68 -12.90
N GLY A 142 20.13 -10.82 -11.94
CA GLY A 142 20.41 -10.73 -10.50
C GLY A 142 19.28 -10.06 -9.74
N PRO A 143 19.52 -9.61 -8.49
CA PRO A 143 18.54 -8.85 -7.73
C PRO A 143 18.08 -7.62 -8.49
N PHE A 144 16.77 -7.42 -8.56
CA PHE A 144 16.19 -6.27 -9.23
C PHE A 144 15.08 -5.65 -8.39
N ASP A 145 14.93 -4.34 -8.52
CA ASP A 145 13.91 -3.55 -7.86
C ASP A 145 13.15 -2.73 -8.93
N PRO A 146 11.85 -2.97 -9.14
CA PRO A 146 11.04 -2.24 -10.11
C PRO A 146 11.13 -0.73 -9.97
N ARG A 147 11.37 -0.21 -8.76
CA ARG A 147 11.51 1.23 -8.47
C ARG A 147 12.61 1.89 -9.29
N ARG A 148 13.60 1.13 -9.73
CA ARG A 148 14.78 1.63 -10.45
C ARG A 148 14.73 1.43 -11.95
N THR A 149 13.88 0.51 -12.44
CA THR A 149 13.98 0.02 -13.82
C THR A 149 12.66 0.00 -14.57
N MET A 150 11.52 -0.07 -13.89
CA MET A 150 10.22 -0.31 -14.52
C MET A 150 9.21 0.80 -14.29
N VAL A 151 9.57 1.88 -13.59
CA VAL A 151 8.65 2.95 -13.19
C VAL A 151 9.19 4.32 -13.57
N HIS A 152 8.30 5.31 -13.66
CA HIS A 152 8.67 6.70 -13.87
C HIS A 152 8.68 7.51 -12.58
N ARG A 153 7.87 7.09 -11.59
CA ARG A 153 7.74 7.76 -10.30
C ARG A 153 7.73 6.74 -9.18
N SER A 154 8.32 7.09 -8.05
CA SER A 154 8.19 6.33 -6.79
C SER A 154 7.82 7.29 -5.69
N ASP A 155 7.01 6.83 -4.75
CA ASP A 155 6.94 7.48 -3.45
C ASP A 155 8.31 7.37 -2.74
N ASP A 156 8.55 8.29 -1.81
CA ASP A 156 9.64 8.15 -0.86
C ASP A 156 9.38 6.94 0.03
N MET A 157 10.39 6.08 0.13
CA MET A 157 10.31 4.82 0.86
C MET A 157 11.56 4.64 1.70
N THR A 158 11.41 4.03 2.87
CA THR A 158 12.55 3.65 3.70
C THR A 158 13.33 2.50 3.06
N THR A 159 14.53 2.24 3.56
CA THR A 159 15.32 1.05 3.19
C THR A 159 14.68 -0.26 3.68
N GLN A 160 13.68 -0.20 4.55
CA GLN A 160 12.95 -1.35 5.06
C GLN A 160 11.69 -1.68 4.25
N ALA A 161 11.36 -0.86 3.24
CA ALA A 161 10.19 -1.09 2.39
C ALA A 161 10.29 -2.45 1.68
N ARG A 162 9.23 -3.26 1.79
CA ARG A 162 9.14 -4.61 1.24
C ARG A 162 8.11 -4.66 0.14
N TYR A 163 8.41 -5.38 -0.93
CA TYR A 163 7.45 -5.60 -2.00
C TYR A 163 6.19 -6.28 -1.46
N LEU A 164 5.03 -5.67 -1.73
CA LEU A 164 3.72 -6.12 -1.26
C LEU A 164 2.88 -6.68 -2.41
N GLY A 165 3.07 -6.22 -3.64
CA GLY A 165 2.25 -6.67 -4.76
C GLY A 165 2.35 -5.78 -5.99
N VAL A 166 1.58 -6.15 -7.01
CA VAL A 166 1.44 -5.36 -8.24
C VAL A 166 -0.03 -5.03 -8.45
N ALA A 167 -0.27 -3.85 -8.99
CA ALA A 167 -1.60 -3.40 -9.28
C ALA A 167 -1.65 -2.61 -10.58
N VAL A 168 -2.82 -2.64 -11.20
CA VAL A 168 -3.14 -1.97 -12.46
C VAL A 168 -4.33 -1.07 -12.22
N SER A 169 -4.32 0.11 -12.82
CA SER A 169 -5.49 0.94 -13.04
C SER A 169 -5.72 1.05 -14.54
N THR A 170 -6.91 0.70 -15.00
CA THR A 170 -7.34 0.83 -16.39
C THR A 170 -8.56 1.73 -16.51
N LEU A 171 -8.62 2.51 -17.58
CA LEU A 171 -9.77 3.32 -17.99
C LEU A 171 -10.67 2.55 -18.97
N ASP A 172 -10.22 1.39 -19.45
CA ASP A 172 -11.07 0.43 -20.16
C ASP A 172 -11.89 -0.33 -19.13
N THR A 173 -13.20 -0.10 -19.15
CA THR A 173 -14.13 -0.69 -18.19
C THR A 173 -15.23 -1.42 -18.94
N PRO A 174 -16.02 -2.29 -18.27
CA PRO A 174 -17.22 -2.86 -18.88
C PRO A 174 -18.22 -1.80 -19.39
N ALA A 175 -18.17 -0.57 -18.86
CA ALA A 175 -18.99 0.54 -19.32
C ALA A 175 -18.50 1.17 -20.65
N GLY A 176 -17.26 0.91 -21.05
CA GLY A 176 -16.71 1.38 -22.32
C GLY A 176 -15.19 1.47 -22.34
N HIS A 177 -14.65 1.49 -23.57
CA HIS A 177 -13.23 1.67 -23.85
C HIS A 177 -12.80 3.13 -23.73
N TRP A 178 -11.56 3.36 -23.30
CA TRP A 178 -10.97 4.67 -23.10
C TRP A 178 -11.08 5.55 -24.35
N ALA A 179 -10.73 5.02 -25.53
CA ALA A 179 -10.83 5.78 -26.79
C ALA A 179 -12.24 6.38 -27.01
N SER A 180 -13.29 5.63 -26.66
CA SER A 180 -14.67 6.11 -26.72
C SER A 180 -15.03 7.09 -25.59
N VAL A 181 -14.54 6.85 -24.38
CA VAL A 181 -14.81 7.69 -23.21
C VAL A 181 -14.12 9.05 -23.35
N GLN A 182 -12.90 9.07 -23.88
CA GLN A 182 -12.06 10.24 -24.09
C GLN A 182 -12.74 11.32 -24.92
N GLU A 183 -13.52 10.93 -25.93
CA GLU A 183 -14.27 11.84 -26.80
C GLU A 183 -15.51 12.43 -26.13
N ARG A 184 -16.17 11.65 -25.26
CA ARG A 184 -17.51 11.98 -24.73
C ARG A 184 -17.49 12.60 -23.35
N ALA A 185 -16.46 12.30 -22.55
CA ALA A 185 -16.34 12.78 -21.19
C ALA A 185 -16.27 14.31 -21.13
N ARG A 186 -17.09 14.91 -20.27
CA ARG A 186 -17.18 16.36 -20.10
C ARG A 186 -16.23 16.87 -19.03
N ASN A 187 -15.88 16.02 -18.07
CA ASN A 187 -14.97 16.33 -16.97
C ASN A 187 -14.24 15.07 -16.49
N ALA A 188 -13.16 15.25 -15.73
CA ALA A 188 -12.34 14.17 -15.17
C ALA A 188 -13.10 13.23 -14.23
N LEU A 189 -14.16 13.72 -13.56
CA LEU A 189 -14.91 12.90 -12.62
C LEU A 189 -15.67 11.79 -13.35
N GLU A 190 -16.20 12.09 -14.56
CA GLU A 190 -16.96 11.15 -15.40
C GLU A 190 -16.14 9.96 -15.93
N ILE A 191 -14.81 10.03 -15.85
CA ILE A 191 -13.96 8.94 -16.31
C ILE A 191 -14.15 7.76 -15.36
N ALA A 192 -14.73 6.65 -15.81
CA ALA A 192 -14.75 5.42 -15.03
C ALA A 192 -13.35 4.79 -14.98
N GLY A 193 -13.14 3.85 -14.07
CA GLY A 193 -11.92 3.04 -14.06
C GLY A 193 -12.14 1.69 -13.43
N ARG A 194 -11.23 0.76 -13.72
CA ARG A 194 -11.15 -0.55 -13.05
C ARG A 194 -9.72 -0.76 -12.60
N SER A 195 -9.54 -1.34 -11.42
CA SER A 195 -8.23 -1.69 -10.90
C SER A 195 -8.15 -3.18 -10.59
N TYR A 196 -7.00 -3.78 -10.87
CA TYR A 196 -6.66 -5.16 -10.52
C TYR A 196 -5.47 -5.13 -9.57
N LEU A 197 -5.54 -5.85 -8.47
CA LEU A 197 -4.46 -5.97 -7.49
C LEU A 197 -4.14 -7.45 -7.30
N HIS A 198 -2.85 -7.79 -7.31
CA HIS A 198 -2.34 -9.08 -6.90
C HIS A 198 -1.27 -8.86 -5.82
N LEU A 199 -1.56 -9.29 -4.60
CA LEU A 199 -0.69 -9.09 -3.44
C LEU A 199 0.12 -10.35 -3.11
N SER A 200 1.20 -10.17 -2.36
CA SER A 200 2.16 -11.23 -1.98
C SER A 200 1.60 -12.29 -1.06
N ASP A 201 0.45 -12.03 -0.43
CA ASP A 201 -0.31 -13.02 0.34
C ASP A 201 -1.26 -13.86 -0.55
N GLY A 202 -1.15 -13.72 -1.88
CA GLY A 202 -1.97 -14.42 -2.88
C GLY A 202 -3.36 -13.81 -3.08
N SER A 203 -3.70 -12.72 -2.38
CA SER A 203 -5.00 -12.08 -2.57
C SER A 203 -5.09 -11.37 -3.92
N ARG A 204 -6.25 -11.55 -4.57
CA ARG A 204 -6.62 -10.92 -5.83
C ARG A 204 -7.81 -10.02 -5.57
N ILE A 205 -7.71 -8.75 -5.97
CA ILE A 205 -8.74 -7.75 -5.71
C ILE A 205 -9.06 -6.98 -6.98
N VAL A 206 -10.35 -6.86 -7.30
CA VAL A 206 -10.87 -5.98 -8.34
C VAL A 206 -11.56 -4.80 -7.66
N LEU A 207 -11.34 -3.61 -8.19
CA LEU A 207 -12.02 -2.41 -7.75
C LEU A 207 -12.49 -1.65 -8.98
N ASP A 208 -13.80 -1.45 -9.10
CA ASP A 208 -14.35 -0.51 -10.08
C ASP A 208 -14.35 0.92 -9.53
N ARG A 209 -14.44 1.92 -10.40
CA ARG A 209 -14.64 3.32 -10.04
C ARG A 209 -15.68 3.83 -11.01
N GLY A 210 -16.84 4.24 -10.48
CA GLY A 210 -17.92 4.77 -11.29
C GLY A 210 -17.51 6.05 -12.01
N GLY A 211 -18.14 6.30 -13.17
CA GLY A 211 -18.01 7.54 -13.92
C GLY A 211 -18.71 8.71 -13.23
N PRO A 212 -20.06 8.81 -13.20
CA PRO A 212 -20.71 9.97 -12.60
C PRO A 212 -20.50 10.00 -11.07
N PHE A 213 -19.99 11.12 -10.55
CA PHE A 213 -19.83 11.42 -9.12
C PHE A 213 -18.78 10.61 -8.33
N GLY A 214 -17.93 9.80 -8.98
CA GLY A 214 -16.83 9.09 -8.30
C GLY A 214 -17.28 8.22 -7.11
N VAL A 215 -18.56 7.84 -7.05
CA VAL A 215 -19.12 7.04 -5.96
C VAL A 215 -18.48 5.66 -5.97
N VAL A 216 -18.16 5.21 -4.75
CA VAL A 216 -17.39 4.01 -4.41
C VAL A 216 -17.73 2.82 -5.30
N GLY A 217 -16.69 2.29 -5.92
CA GLY A 217 -16.69 1.07 -6.71
C GLY A 217 -17.19 -0.19 -6.05
N ILE A 218 -17.71 -1.09 -6.87
CA ILE A 218 -17.78 -2.50 -6.54
C ILE A 218 -16.35 -2.99 -6.28
N THR A 219 -16.15 -3.55 -5.10
CA THR A 219 -14.88 -4.18 -4.73
C THR A 219 -15.11 -5.68 -4.65
N GLN A 220 -14.35 -6.46 -5.40
CA GLN A 220 -14.36 -7.92 -5.33
C GLN A 220 -13.00 -8.41 -4.83
N SER A 221 -12.97 -9.36 -3.91
CA SER A 221 -11.72 -9.89 -3.35
C SER A 221 -11.75 -11.41 -3.19
N SER A 222 -10.64 -12.08 -3.48
CA SER A 222 -10.47 -13.52 -3.20
C SER A 222 -10.20 -13.81 -1.72
N ALA A 223 -9.87 -12.79 -0.93
CA ALA A 223 -9.58 -12.90 0.49
C ALA A 223 -10.41 -11.89 1.31
N ALA A 224 -10.63 -12.19 2.59
CA ALA A 224 -11.38 -11.31 3.48
C ALA A 224 -10.74 -9.91 3.55
N LEU A 225 -11.59 -8.88 3.49
CA LEU A 225 -11.26 -7.47 3.71
C LEU A 225 -11.81 -6.95 5.03
N GLU A 226 -12.26 -7.86 5.90
CA GLU A 226 -12.81 -7.59 7.22
C GLU A 226 -12.14 -8.43 8.30
N ALA A 227 -11.81 -7.79 9.42
CA ALA A 227 -11.27 -8.41 10.63
C ALA A 227 -11.36 -7.43 11.80
N GLY A 228 -11.74 -7.92 12.98
CA GLY A 228 -11.68 -7.13 14.23
C GLY A 228 -12.48 -5.83 14.20
N GLY A 229 -13.63 -5.79 13.51
CA GLY A 229 -14.47 -4.60 13.37
C GLY A 229 -14.03 -3.63 12.26
N LEU A 230 -12.92 -3.90 11.59
CA LEU A 230 -12.57 -3.23 10.33
C LEU A 230 -13.39 -3.88 9.21
N ALA A 231 -14.19 -3.08 8.50
CA ALA A 231 -14.91 -3.53 7.31
C ALA A 231 -14.67 -2.57 6.16
N TYR A 232 -14.18 -3.10 5.03
CA TYR A 232 -14.03 -2.32 3.81
C TYR A 232 -15.35 -2.27 3.03
N GLY A 233 -16.30 -1.45 3.50
CA GLY A 233 -17.57 -1.17 2.79
C GLY A 233 -18.30 -2.41 2.23
N ASN A 234 -19.03 -2.21 1.13
CA ASN A 234 -19.71 -3.28 0.40
C ASN A 234 -18.72 -3.96 -0.56
N TRP A 235 -18.06 -5.04 -0.10
CA TRP A 235 -17.25 -5.91 -0.95
C TRP A 235 -17.96 -7.24 -1.21
N GLN A 236 -17.57 -7.91 -2.29
CA GLN A 236 -18.10 -9.23 -2.68
C GLN A 236 -16.96 -10.22 -2.88
N PRO A 237 -17.18 -11.53 -2.68
CA PRO A 237 -16.19 -12.53 -3.06
C PRO A 237 -15.88 -12.45 -4.57
N LEU A 238 -14.59 -12.50 -4.89
CA LEU A 238 -14.14 -12.64 -6.27
C LEU A 238 -14.21 -14.12 -6.68
N HIS A 239 -15.02 -14.42 -7.69
CA HIS A 239 -15.13 -15.74 -8.27
C HIS A 239 -14.56 -15.72 -9.68
N LEU A 240 -13.34 -16.24 -9.85
CA LEU A 240 -12.71 -16.43 -11.15
C LEU A 240 -13.11 -17.79 -11.72
N ARG A 241 -13.61 -17.81 -12.94
CA ARG A 241 -13.97 -19.01 -13.68
C ARG A 241 -13.12 -19.11 -14.95
N PRO A 242 -12.75 -20.32 -15.37
CA PRO A 242 -12.12 -20.51 -16.68
C PRO A 242 -13.01 -19.95 -17.79
N GLY A 243 -12.41 -19.16 -18.69
CA GLY A 243 -13.10 -18.48 -19.78
C GLY A 243 -13.66 -17.11 -19.42
N ASP A 244 -13.51 -16.63 -18.18
CA ASP A 244 -13.90 -15.26 -17.84
C ASP A 244 -13.07 -14.24 -18.64
N PRO A 245 -13.67 -13.11 -19.09
CA PRO A 245 -12.95 -12.10 -19.88
C PRO A 245 -11.70 -11.53 -19.18
N GLU A 246 -11.68 -11.50 -17.85
CA GLU A 246 -10.54 -11.04 -17.06
C GLU A 246 -9.43 -12.10 -16.88
N GLU A 247 -9.63 -13.36 -17.29
CA GLU A 247 -8.64 -14.44 -17.12
C GLU A 247 -7.26 -14.08 -17.71
N PRO A 248 -7.15 -13.56 -18.95
CA PRO A 248 -5.86 -13.19 -19.52
C PRO A 248 -5.16 -12.07 -18.73
N VAL A 249 -5.93 -11.13 -18.17
CA VAL A 249 -5.39 -10.06 -17.32
C VAL A 249 -4.78 -10.65 -16.06
N TRP A 250 -5.51 -11.55 -15.39
CA TRP A 250 -5.02 -12.19 -14.17
C TRP A 250 -3.79 -13.06 -14.40
N ALA A 251 -3.77 -13.85 -15.47
CA ALA A 251 -2.62 -14.69 -15.82
C ALA A 251 -1.36 -13.84 -16.07
N ALA A 252 -1.49 -12.75 -16.84
CA ALA A 252 -0.37 -11.86 -17.12
C ALA A 252 0.08 -11.08 -15.88
N LEU A 253 -0.85 -10.61 -15.04
CA LEU A 253 -0.56 -9.89 -13.80
C LEU A 253 0.14 -10.81 -12.77
N GLU A 254 -0.29 -12.06 -12.66
CA GLU A 254 0.35 -13.09 -11.85
C GLU A 254 1.78 -13.38 -12.33
N SER A 255 1.99 -13.55 -13.63
CA SER A 255 3.34 -13.73 -14.18
C SER A 255 4.25 -12.55 -13.86
N LEU A 256 3.77 -11.30 -14.04
CA LEU A 256 4.51 -10.11 -13.64
C LEU A 256 4.83 -10.09 -12.14
N HIS A 257 3.83 -10.37 -11.30
CA HIS A 257 4.00 -10.44 -9.85
C HIS A 257 5.09 -11.42 -9.44
N LEU A 258 5.05 -12.65 -9.97
CA LEU A 258 5.99 -13.71 -9.63
C LEU A 258 7.42 -13.37 -10.04
N HIS A 259 7.63 -12.79 -11.22
CA HIS A 259 8.96 -12.37 -11.66
C HIS A 259 9.52 -11.22 -10.82
N VAL A 260 8.68 -10.26 -10.44
CA VAL A 260 9.07 -9.18 -9.53
C VAL A 260 9.43 -9.72 -8.15
N LEU A 261 8.54 -10.53 -7.56
CA LEU A 261 8.75 -11.14 -6.27
C LEU A 261 10.04 -11.96 -6.24
N HIS A 262 10.26 -12.79 -7.25
CA HIS A 262 11.50 -13.54 -7.39
C HIS A 262 12.72 -12.61 -7.42
N GLY A 263 12.69 -11.57 -8.25
CA GLY A 263 13.78 -10.62 -8.42
C GLY A 263 14.15 -9.84 -7.15
N VAL A 264 13.17 -9.37 -6.38
CA VAL A 264 13.40 -8.63 -5.13
C VAL A 264 13.87 -9.53 -3.99
N SER A 265 13.55 -10.83 -4.05
CA SER A 265 13.96 -11.81 -3.03
C SER A 265 15.35 -12.42 -3.27
N GLN A 266 16.00 -12.16 -4.41
CA GLN A 266 17.34 -12.68 -4.66
C GLN A 266 18.39 -12.02 -3.76
N PRO A 267 19.34 -12.79 -3.21
CA PRO A 267 20.48 -12.21 -2.50
C PRO A 267 21.43 -11.49 -3.48
N PRO A 268 22.15 -10.43 -3.04
CA PRO A 268 23.23 -9.85 -3.83
C PRO A 268 24.18 -10.95 -4.27
N ARG A 269 24.43 -11.05 -5.58
CA ARG A 269 25.42 -12.00 -6.10
C ARG A 269 26.76 -11.66 -5.45
N GLY A 270 27.25 -12.57 -4.61
CA GLY A 270 28.52 -12.41 -3.91
C GLY A 270 29.61 -12.06 -4.90
N GLY A 271 30.07 -10.81 -4.89
CA GLY A 271 31.27 -10.44 -5.60
C GLY A 271 32.39 -11.29 -5.04
N ARG A 272 33.01 -12.12 -5.88
CA ARG A 272 34.33 -12.67 -5.55
C ARG A 272 35.23 -11.47 -5.28
N SER A 273 35.51 -11.20 -4.01
CA SER A 273 36.53 -10.26 -3.59
C SER A 273 37.83 -10.72 -4.23
N ARG A 274 38.22 -10.07 -5.33
CA ARG A 274 39.55 -10.23 -5.93
C ARG A 274 40.51 -9.35 -5.14
N TYR A 275 40.72 -9.71 -3.88
CA TYR A 275 41.85 -9.23 -3.09
C TYR A 275 42.41 -10.43 -2.34
N SER A 276 43.40 -11.03 -2.97
CA SER A 276 44.38 -11.96 -2.39
C SER A 276 45.69 -11.66 -3.10
#